data_AF-A0A3D3FMU0-F1
#
_entry.id   AF-A0A3D3FMU0-F1
#
_cell.length_a   1.000
_cell.length_b   1.000
_cell.length_c   1.000
_cell.angle_alpha   90.00
_cell.angle_beta   90.00
_cell.angle_gamma   90.00
#
_symmetry.space_group_name_H-M   'P 1'
#
loop_
_entity.id
_entity.type
_entity.pdbx_description
1 polymer ?
#
loop_
_entity_poly.entity_id
_entity_poly.type
_entity_poly.pdbx_seq_one_letter_code
_entity_poly.pdbx_strand_id
1 'polypeptide(L)'
;MKLDPSLSNLDAVFPAGFTEEQKAKAKTLFLKTLSLEAHKFYGGKMQTVPKCGIYGLNWFNVWYTPGVSKVSTTIRDDNDSSFALSNRGNLVGVVSDSTRVLGDGDCTPPGGLGVMEGKAMIMKYLG
;
A
#
# COMPACT_ATOMS: atom_id res chain seq x y z
N MET A 1 22.98 -18.21 -14.69
CA MET A 1 22.91 -17.52 -13.38
C MET A 1 21.44 -17.43 -12.98
N LYS A 2 21.08 -17.68 -11.70
CA LYS A 2 19.69 -17.60 -11.22
C LYS A 2 19.43 -16.19 -10.65
N LEU A 3 18.27 -15.61 -10.94
CA LEU A 3 17.85 -14.34 -10.35
C LEU A 3 17.60 -14.52 -8.83
N ASP A 4 18.17 -13.62 -8.04
CA ASP A 4 17.94 -13.57 -6.59
C ASP A 4 16.54 -12.99 -6.31
N PRO A 5 15.70 -13.60 -5.46
CA PRO A 5 14.38 -13.06 -5.10
C PRO A 5 14.40 -11.64 -4.52
N SER A 6 15.51 -11.21 -3.90
CA SER A 6 15.71 -9.83 -3.44
C SER A 6 15.95 -8.82 -4.58
N LEU A 7 16.12 -9.31 -5.82
CA LEU A 7 16.50 -8.55 -7.01
C LEU A 7 17.86 -7.84 -6.90
N SER A 8 18.66 -8.15 -5.88
CA SER A 8 19.98 -7.51 -5.65
C SER A 8 21.00 -7.78 -6.75
N ASN A 9 20.86 -8.88 -7.49
CA ASN A 9 21.75 -9.26 -8.59
C ASN A 9 21.19 -8.96 -9.99
N LEU A 10 20.15 -8.13 -10.11
CA LEU A 10 19.44 -7.89 -11.38
C LEU A 10 20.38 -7.43 -12.52
N ASP A 11 21.35 -6.55 -12.23
CA ASP A 11 22.25 -6.04 -13.26
C ASP A 11 23.23 -7.11 -13.77
N ALA A 12 23.50 -8.14 -12.98
CA ALA A 12 24.42 -9.22 -13.32
C ALA A 12 23.76 -10.36 -14.11
N VAL A 13 22.42 -10.42 -14.17
CA VAL A 13 21.72 -11.49 -14.89
C VAL A 13 21.45 -11.17 -16.36
N PHE A 14 21.65 -9.93 -16.80
CA PHE A 14 21.52 -9.57 -18.21
C PHE A 14 22.64 -10.17 -19.06
N PRO A 15 22.38 -10.50 -20.35
CA PRO A 15 23.40 -11.08 -21.23
C PRO A 15 24.66 -10.20 -21.35
N ALA A 16 25.84 -10.82 -21.29
CA ALA A 16 27.12 -10.10 -21.33
C ALA A 16 27.34 -9.28 -22.63
N GLY A 17 26.65 -9.64 -23.72
CA GLY A 17 26.71 -8.92 -25.00
C GLY A 17 25.86 -7.65 -25.08
N PHE A 18 25.11 -7.29 -24.05
CA PHE A 18 24.30 -6.06 -24.05
C PHE A 18 25.16 -4.83 -23.77
N THR A 19 24.92 -3.76 -24.53
CA THR A 19 25.43 -2.42 -24.20
C THR A 19 24.75 -1.90 -22.93
N GLU A 20 25.33 -0.89 -22.30
CA GLU A 20 24.73 -0.25 -21.11
C GLU A 20 23.33 0.34 -21.39
N GLU A 21 23.12 0.88 -22.59
CA GLU A 21 21.80 1.35 -23.02
C GLU A 21 20.78 0.20 -23.13
N GLN A 22 21.20 -0.93 -23.71
CA GLN A 22 20.36 -2.12 -23.81
C GLN A 22 20.02 -2.68 -22.43
N LYS A 23 20.98 -2.72 -21.50
CA LYS A 23 20.75 -3.12 -20.10
C LYS A 23 19.74 -2.20 -19.42
N ALA A 24 19.86 -0.89 -19.58
CA ALA A 24 18.92 0.07 -18.99
C ALA A 24 17.48 -0.11 -19.52
N LYS A 25 17.31 -0.31 -20.83
CA LYS A 25 16.01 -0.59 -21.46
C LYS A 25 15.43 -1.93 -20.98
N ALA A 26 16.26 -2.98 -20.95
CA ALA A 26 15.86 -4.31 -20.49
C ALA A 26 15.44 -4.30 -19.03
N LYS A 27 16.19 -3.61 -18.16
CA LYS A 27 15.88 -3.43 -16.74
C LYS A 27 14.54 -2.75 -16.54
N THR A 28 14.29 -1.66 -17.28
CA THR A 28 13.02 -0.95 -17.22
C THR A 28 11.85 -1.83 -17.66
N LEU A 29 12.00 -2.55 -18.78
CA LEU A 29 10.96 -3.46 -19.27
C LEU A 29 10.69 -4.59 -18.28
N PHE A 30 11.75 -5.23 -17.77
CA PHE A 30 11.64 -6.28 -16.77
C PHE A 30 10.88 -5.81 -15.53
N LEU A 31 11.25 -4.67 -14.95
CA LEU A 31 10.59 -4.12 -13.76
C LEU A 31 9.13 -3.75 -14.02
N LYS A 32 8.81 -3.20 -15.20
CA LYS A 32 7.42 -2.90 -15.60
C LYS A 32 6.58 -4.17 -15.69
N THR A 33 7.08 -5.21 -16.37
CA THR A 33 6.40 -6.50 -16.49
C THR A 33 6.25 -7.19 -15.15
N LEU A 34 7.32 -7.26 -14.35
CA LEU A 34 7.28 -7.86 -13.02
C LEU A 34 6.31 -7.13 -12.10
N SER A 35 6.27 -5.79 -12.16
CA SER A 35 5.30 -4.99 -11.41
C SER A 35 3.86 -5.40 -11.76
N LEU A 36 3.53 -5.50 -13.05
CA LEU A 36 2.19 -5.90 -13.48
C LEU A 36 1.82 -7.30 -12.97
N GLU A 37 2.72 -8.27 -13.12
CA GLU A 37 2.48 -9.65 -12.68
C GLU A 37 2.37 -9.76 -11.15
N ALA A 38 3.22 -9.05 -10.41
CA ALA A 38 3.15 -9.03 -8.94
C ALA A 38 1.85 -8.41 -8.43
N HIS A 39 1.40 -7.29 -9.01
CA HIS A 39 0.13 -6.66 -8.63
C HIS A 39 -1.07 -7.58 -8.92
N LYS A 40 -1.05 -8.32 -10.03
CA LYS A 40 -2.08 -9.33 -10.32
C LYS A 40 -2.05 -10.48 -9.32
N PHE A 41 -0.86 -10.98 -8.99
CA PHE A 41 -0.69 -12.12 -8.07
C PHE A 41 -1.19 -11.81 -6.66
N TYR A 42 -0.87 -10.63 -6.12
CA TYR A 42 -1.27 -10.23 -4.77
C TYR A 42 -2.62 -9.50 -4.69
N GLY A 43 -3.20 -9.09 -5.83
CA GLY A 43 -4.42 -8.29 -5.87
C GLY A 43 -4.21 -6.86 -5.34
N GLY A 44 -3.02 -6.29 -5.55
CA GLY A 44 -2.59 -5.03 -4.95
C GLY A 44 -1.33 -5.21 -4.09
N LYS A 45 -1.12 -4.28 -3.16
CA LYS A 45 0.05 -4.19 -2.28
C LYS A 45 -0.32 -4.03 -0.81
N MET A 46 -1.52 -3.53 -0.50
CA MET A 46 -1.97 -3.22 0.86
C MET A 46 -3.19 -4.04 1.26
N GLN A 47 -3.31 -4.32 2.56
CA GLN A 47 -4.47 -4.97 3.16
C GLN A 47 -4.82 -4.32 4.50
N THR A 48 -6.09 -4.43 4.89
CA THR A 48 -6.56 -4.02 6.21
C THR A 48 -6.60 -5.23 7.11
N VAL A 49 -5.95 -5.14 8.28
CA VAL A 49 -5.95 -6.20 9.29
C VAL A 49 -6.33 -5.63 10.66
N PRO A 50 -7.00 -6.42 11.53
CA PRO A 50 -7.24 -6.00 12.91
C PRO A 50 -5.93 -5.74 13.66
N LYS A 51 -5.89 -4.67 14.45
CA LYS A 51 -4.80 -4.38 15.40
C LYS A 51 -5.16 -4.72 16.86
N CYS A 52 -6.44 -5.00 17.13
CA CYS A 52 -6.93 -5.38 18.45
C CYS A 52 -7.07 -6.89 18.57
N GLY A 53 -7.03 -7.40 19.80
CA GLY A 53 -7.26 -8.81 20.07
C GLY A 53 -8.71 -9.24 19.87
N ILE A 54 -8.89 -10.41 19.27
CA ILE A 54 -10.19 -11.08 19.12
C ILE A 54 -10.04 -12.46 19.78
N TYR A 55 -10.35 -12.55 21.07
CA TYR A 55 -10.12 -13.76 21.88
C TYR A 55 -11.34 -14.68 21.97
N GLY A 56 -12.32 -14.47 21.08
CA GLY A 56 -13.59 -15.18 21.04
C GLY A 56 -14.72 -14.26 20.61
N LEU A 57 -15.87 -14.84 20.26
CA LEU A 57 -17.01 -14.10 19.70
C LEU A 57 -17.52 -13.00 20.64
N ASN A 58 -17.44 -13.19 21.95
CA ASN A 58 -17.91 -12.20 22.93
C ASN A 58 -17.17 -10.86 22.86
N TRP A 59 -15.96 -10.80 22.29
CA TRP A 59 -15.25 -9.53 22.07
C TRP A 59 -15.94 -8.62 21.06
N PHE A 60 -16.79 -9.16 20.17
CA PHE A 60 -17.62 -8.32 19.31
C PHE A 60 -18.65 -7.51 20.09
N ASN A 61 -19.03 -7.92 21.31
CA ASN A 61 -19.88 -7.08 22.17
C ASN A 61 -19.15 -5.83 22.68
N VAL A 62 -17.81 -5.81 22.63
CA VAL A 62 -16.95 -4.66 22.99
C VAL A 62 -16.63 -3.83 21.75
N TRP A 63 -16.08 -4.47 20.72
CA TRP A 63 -15.66 -3.82 19.48
C TRP A 63 -16.82 -3.37 18.59
N TYR A 64 -18.00 -3.93 18.82
CA TYR A 64 -19.24 -3.63 18.11
C TYR A 64 -20.38 -3.46 19.11
N THR A 65 -21.61 -3.63 18.65
CA THR A 65 -22.80 -3.50 19.49
C THR A 65 -22.81 -4.54 20.60
N PRO A 66 -23.13 -4.16 21.86
CA PRO A 66 -23.55 -2.82 22.30
C PRO A 66 -22.39 -1.88 22.69
N GLY A 67 -21.18 -2.39 22.97
CA GLY A 67 -20.08 -1.64 23.56
C GLY A 67 -19.62 -0.42 22.77
N VAL A 68 -19.59 -0.51 21.44
CA VAL A 68 -19.16 0.58 20.54
C VAL A 68 -19.94 1.89 20.74
N SER A 69 -21.17 1.83 21.27
CA SER A 69 -21.99 3.01 21.60
C SER A 69 -21.27 3.99 22.53
N LYS A 70 -20.44 3.49 23.47
CA LYS A 70 -19.69 4.35 24.38
C LYS A 70 -18.59 5.12 23.64
N VAL A 71 -17.95 4.52 22.64
CA VAL A 71 -16.97 5.23 21.78
C VAL A 71 -17.68 6.35 21.00
N SER A 72 -18.84 6.06 20.41
CA SER A 72 -19.62 7.06 19.66
C SER A 72 -20.06 8.25 20.52
N THR A 73 -20.59 8.00 21.71
CA THR A 73 -21.04 9.08 22.61
C THR A 73 -19.87 9.86 23.19
N THR A 74 -18.73 9.22 23.46
CA THR A 74 -17.52 9.91 23.91
C THR A 74 -16.99 10.85 22.82
N ILE A 75 -16.93 10.39 21.56
CA ILE A 75 -16.50 11.26 20.44
C ILE A 75 -17.50 12.39 20.19
N ARG A 76 -18.81 12.14 20.33
CA ARG A 76 -19.83 13.20 20.24
C ARG A 76 -19.62 14.31 21.26
N ASP A 77 -19.29 13.93 22.50
CA ASP A 77 -19.15 14.87 23.62
C ASP A 77 -17.77 15.55 23.62
N ASP A 78 -16.75 14.90 23.04
CA ASP A 78 -15.40 15.44 22.80
C ASP A 78 -14.81 14.89 21.49
N ASN A 79 -14.79 15.71 20.44
CA ASN A 79 -14.33 15.32 19.11
C ASN A 79 -12.84 14.95 19.08
N ASP A 80 -11.99 15.51 19.94
CA ASP A 80 -10.55 15.26 19.93
C ASP A 80 -10.21 13.86 20.46
N SER A 81 -11.10 13.29 21.29
CA SER A 81 -11.00 11.89 21.72
C SER A 81 -10.94 10.89 20.55
N SER A 82 -11.43 11.25 19.37
CA SER A 82 -11.34 10.41 18.16
C SER A 82 -9.91 10.08 17.73
N PHE A 83 -8.92 10.93 18.05
CA PHE A 83 -7.51 10.65 17.76
C PHE A 83 -6.97 9.49 18.61
N ALA A 84 -7.47 9.33 19.84
CA ALA A 84 -7.11 8.24 20.76
C ALA A 84 -7.99 7.00 20.59
N LEU A 85 -9.28 7.19 20.30
CA LEU A 85 -10.29 6.13 20.28
C LEU A 85 -10.47 5.46 18.92
N SER A 86 -9.74 5.88 17.89
CA SER A 86 -9.85 5.33 16.53
C SER A 86 -8.50 5.25 15.82
N ASN A 87 -8.51 4.86 14.54
CA ASN A 87 -7.31 4.92 13.71
C ASN A 87 -6.91 6.36 13.32
N ARG A 88 -7.75 7.38 13.56
CA ARG A 88 -7.53 8.76 13.12
C ARG A 88 -6.16 9.33 13.53
N GLY A 89 -5.67 8.99 14.72
CA GLY A 89 -4.36 9.44 15.22
C GLY A 89 -3.16 9.04 14.36
N ASN A 90 -3.29 7.99 13.55
CA ASN A 90 -2.20 7.49 12.70
C ASN A 90 -2.68 7.13 11.28
N LEU A 91 -3.82 7.67 10.85
CA LEU A 91 -4.38 7.40 9.53
C LEU A 91 -4.10 8.58 8.61
N VAL A 92 -3.37 8.33 7.52
CA VAL A 92 -3.07 9.32 6.48
C VAL A 92 -3.83 8.95 5.20
N GLY A 93 -4.57 9.90 4.65
CA GLY A 93 -5.21 9.75 3.34
C GLY A 93 -4.25 10.10 2.21
N VAL A 94 -3.97 9.16 1.31
CA VAL A 94 -3.24 9.42 0.07
C VAL A 94 -4.25 9.74 -1.04
N VAL A 95 -4.51 11.03 -1.25
CA VAL A 95 -5.55 11.51 -2.17
C VAL A 95 -4.92 12.04 -3.46
N SER A 96 -5.48 11.64 -4.61
CA SER A 96 -5.08 12.14 -5.93
C SER A 96 -6.27 12.05 -6.89
N ASP A 97 -6.35 13.00 -7.82
CA ASP A 97 -7.28 12.97 -8.95
C ASP A 97 -6.71 12.28 -10.20
N SER A 98 -5.46 11.78 -10.12
CA SER A 98 -4.74 11.09 -11.19
C SER A 98 -4.49 11.91 -12.47
N THR A 99 -4.61 13.25 -12.41
CA THR A 99 -4.37 14.13 -13.57
C THR A 99 -2.90 14.31 -13.93
N ARG A 100 -1.98 13.94 -13.01
CA ARG A 100 -0.53 13.90 -13.23
C ARG A 100 0.13 12.78 -12.44
N VAL A 101 0.08 11.56 -12.97
CA VAL A 101 0.73 10.38 -12.40
C VAL A 101 2.14 10.23 -12.98
N LEU A 102 3.16 10.51 -12.17
CA LEU A 102 4.58 10.46 -12.59
C LEU A 102 4.82 11.26 -13.88
N GLY A 103 5.49 10.65 -14.87
CA GLY A 103 5.67 11.19 -16.22
C GLY A 103 4.58 10.79 -17.21
N ASP A 104 3.59 10.00 -16.77
CA ASP A 104 2.57 9.42 -17.64
C ASP A 104 1.35 10.35 -17.80
N GLY A 105 1.28 11.46 -17.05
CA GLY A 105 0.25 12.50 -17.21
C GLY A 105 -1.11 12.08 -16.64
N ASP A 106 -2.19 12.46 -17.32
CA ASP A 106 -3.55 12.09 -16.94
C ASP A 106 -3.80 10.61 -17.24
N CYS A 107 -3.94 9.81 -16.19
CA CYS A 107 -4.11 8.37 -16.28
C CYS A 107 -5.55 7.92 -16.03
N THR A 108 -6.53 8.84 -16.05
CA THR A 108 -7.91 8.64 -15.58
C THR A 108 -8.01 8.46 -14.06
N PRO A 109 -9.19 8.68 -13.42
CA PRO A 109 -9.31 8.63 -11.95
C PRO A 109 -8.73 7.36 -11.28
N PRO A 110 -9.01 6.12 -11.75
CA PRO A 110 -8.42 4.92 -11.15
C PRO A 110 -6.95 4.67 -11.56
N GLY A 111 -6.42 5.37 -12.56
CA GLY A 111 -5.07 5.11 -13.09
C GLY A 111 -3.94 5.37 -12.09
N GLY A 112 -4.16 6.25 -11.12
CA GLY A 112 -3.19 6.54 -10.05
C GLY A 112 -3.13 5.49 -8.93
N LEU A 113 -4.04 4.51 -8.89
CA LEU A 113 -4.17 3.58 -7.75
C LEU A 113 -2.89 2.84 -7.42
N GLY A 114 -2.17 2.35 -8.44
CA GLY A 114 -0.89 1.65 -8.23
C GLY A 114 0.13 2.54 -7.50
N VAL A 115 0.21 3.82 -7.87
CA VAL A 115 1.11 4.80 -7.26
C VAL A 115 0.64 5.20 -5.86
N MET A 116 -0.65 5.48 -5.67
CA MET A 116 -1.18 5.89 -4.36
C MET A 116 -1.08 4.78 -3.32
N GLU A 117 -1.38 3.55 -3.70
CA GLU A 117 -1.18 2.39 -2.84
C GLU A 117 0.30 2.15 -2.54
N GLY A 118 1.20 2.40 -3.50
CA GLY A 118 2.64 2.35 -3.26
C GLY A 118 3.12 3.38 -2.24
N LYS A 119 2.59 4.60 -2.29
CA LYS A 119 2.85 5.62 -1.26
C LYS A 119 2.34 5.18 0.11
N ALA A 120 1.12 4.63 0.19
CA ALA A 120 0.57 4.10 1.44
C ALA A 120 1.42 2.96 2.02
N MET A 121 1.93 2.06 1.16
CA MET A 121 2.84 0.98 1.57
C MET A 121 4.14 1.52 2.18
N ILE A 122 4.76 2.51 1.53
CA ILE A 122 5.99 3.13 2.03
C ILE A 122 5.74 3.86 3.35
N MET A 123 4.63 4.59 3.48
CA MET A 123 4.23 5.22 4.75
C MET A 123 4.13 4.20 5.88
N LYS A 124 3.63 2.99 5.61
CA LYS A 124 3.49 1.94 6.62
C LYS A 124 4.79 1.20 6.93
N TYR A 125 5.66 1.01 5.93
CA TYR A 125 6.88 0.21 6.06
C TYR A 125 8.08 1.01 6.58
N LEU A 126 8.16 2.31 6.25
CA LEU A 126 9.29 3.18 6.63
C LEU A 126 8.95 4.22 7.72
N GLY A 127 7.68 4.52 7.95
CA GLY A 127 7.20 5.45 8.98
C GLY A 127 6.67 4.74 10.22
#